data_AF-A0A1H6EAA1-F1
#
_entry.id   AF-A0A1H6EAA1-F1
#
_cell.length_a   1.000
_cell.length_b   1.000
_cell.length_c   1.000
_cell.angle_alpha   90.00
_cell.angle_beta   90.00
_cell.angle_gamma   90.00
#
_symmetry.space_group_name_H-M   'P 1'
#
loop_
_entity.id
_entity.type
_entity.pdbx_description
1 polymer ?
#
loop_
_entity_poly.entity_id
_entity_poly.type
_entity_poly.pdbx_seq_one_letter_code
_entity_poly.pdbx_strand_id
1 'polypeptide(L)'
;MGDHAAPDETPAQKKERAGQLRTCATRARRIAGALGPYLDKTVGQATASPPIWTGPYATATTQTLTARQRSLGTMARDLLADVARWEAEAGRLEDEAVKGAAKQRAGGS
;
A
#
# COMPACT_ATOMS: atom_id res chain seq x y z
N MET A 1 26.98 -19.54 -19.03
CA MET A 1 26.27 -18.50 -18.25
C MET A 1 26.22 -19.01 -16.82
N GLY A 2 27.07 -18.46 -15.94
CA GLY A 2 27.14 -18.90 -14.56
C GLY A 2 25.91 -18.39 -13.79
N ASP A 3 25.19 -19.31 -13.16
CA ASP A 3 24.17 -18.99 -12.16
C ASP A 3 24.83 -18.20 -11.04
N HIS A 4 24.64 -16.89 -11.03
CA HIS A 4 24.81 -16.09 -9.82
C HIS A 4 23.62 -16.39 -8.91
N ALA A 5 23.67 -17.56 -8.25
CA ALA A 5 22.92 -17.78 -7.05
C ALA A 5 23.33 -16.67 -6.08
N ALA A 6 22.49 -15.64 -5.94
CA ALA A 6 22.66 -14.65 -4.90
C ALA A 6 22.81 -15.43 -3.58
N PRO A 7 23.83 -15.15 -2.75
CA PRO A 7 24.01 -15.87 -1.50
C PRO A 7 22.71 -15.81 -0.70
N ASP A 8 22.26 -16.95 -0.19
CA ASP A 8 21.06 -17.03 0.65
C ASP A 8 21.14 -15.95 1.75
N GLU A 9 20.14 -15.07 1.80
CA GLU A 9 20.14 -13.96 2.75
C GLU A 9 20.27 -14.46 4.19
N THR A 10 21.15 -13.81 4.95
CA THR A 10 21.31 -14.08 6.38
C THR A 10 20.04 -13.73 7.17
N PRO A 11 19.82 -14.33 8.34
CA PRO A 11 18.70 -13.96 9.22
C PRO A 11 18.61 -12.46 9.53
N ALA A 12 19.76 -11.78 9.65
CA ALA A 12 19.81 -10.33 9.90
C ALA A 12 19.30 -9.54 8.69
N GLN A 13 19.72 -9.91 7.47
CA GLN A 13 19.26 -9.27 6.22
C GLN A 13 17.75 -9.46 6.00
N LYS A 14 17.22 -10.66 6.32
CA LYS A 14 15.77 -10.92 6.25
C LYS A 14 14.97 -10.04 7.20
N LYS A 15 15.45 -9.87 8.45
CA LYS A 15 14.83 -8.95 9.43
C LYS A 15 14.84 -7.50 8.97
N GLU A 16 15.98 -7.06 8.42
CA GLU A 16 16.10 -5.69 7.88
C GLU A 16 15.09 -5.45 6.75
N ARG A 17 15.00 -6.38 5.79
CA ARG A 17 14.03 -6.29 4.69
C ARG A 17 12.58 -6.31 5.20
N ALA A 18 12.26 -7.14 6.18
CA ALA A 18 10.95 -7.14 6.83
C ALA A 18 10.61 -5.78 7.45
N GLY A 19 11.57 -5.13 8.12
CA GLY A 19 11.41 -3.78 8.67
C GLY A 19 11.16 -2.71 7.59
N GLN A 20 11.87 -2.80 6.47
CA GLN A 20 11.66 -1.91 5.32
C GLN A 20 10.26 -2.07 4.72
N LEU A 21 9.80 -3.30 4.53
CA LEU A 21 8.44 -3.59 4.05
C LEU A 21 7.37 -3.01 4.98
N ARG A 22 7.53 -3.12 6.30
CA ARG A 22 6.60 -2.50 7.26
C ARG A 22 6.61 -0.97 7.23
N THR A 23 7.79 -0.38 6.99
CA THR A 23 7.90 1.07 6.80
C THR A 23 7.15 1.52 5.55
N CYS A 24 7.30 0.78 4.44
CA CYS A 24 6.55 1.02 3.20
C CYS A 24 5.04 0.87 3.44
N ALA A 25 4.60 -0.19 4.12
CA ALA A 25 3.21 -0.42 4.46
C ALA A 25 2.61 0.72 5.31
N THR A 26 3.37 1.22 6.29
CA THR A 26 2.94 2.35 7.12
C THR A 26 2.78 3.64 6.30
N ARG A 27 3.72 3.94 5.41
CA ARG A 27 3.65 5.10 4.52
C ARG A 27 2.47 4.97 3.54
N ALA A 28 2.29 3.81 2.93
CA ALA A 28 1.18 3.55 2.02
C ALA A 28 -0.18 3.68 2.69
N ARG A 29 -0.36 3.17 3.92
CA ARG A 29 -1.59 3.39 4.70
C ARG A 29 -1.88 4.87 4.91
N ARG A 30 -0.88 5.66 5.28
CA ARG A 30 -1.03 7.11 5.47
C ARG A 30 -1.46 7.81 4.18
N ILE A 31 -0.85 7.45 3.05
CA ILE A 31 -1.18 8.02 1.74
C ILE A 31 -2.59 7.60 1.31
N ALA A 32 -2.92 6.31 1.40
CA ALA A 32 -4.24 5.80 1.05
C ALA A 32 -5.36 6.46 1.88
N GLY A 33 -5.12 6.65 3.18
CA GLY A 33 -6.06 7.34 4.07
C GLY A 33 -6.27 8.81 3.73
N ALA A 34 -5.30 9.47 3.09
CA ALA A 34 -5.45 10.84 2.59
C ALA A 34 -6.09 10.89 1.20
N LEU A 35 -5.73 9.97 0.28
CA LEU A 35 -6.24 9.94 -1.09
C LEU A 35 -7.70 9.54 -1.18
N GLY A 36 -8.11 8.51 -0.43
CA GLY A 36 -9.46 7.95 -0.49
C GLY A 36 -10.56 9.00 -0.33
N PRO A 37 -10.57 9.76 0.78
CA PRO A 37 -11.63 10.73 1.06
C PRO A 37 -11.39 12.12 0.45
N TYR A 38 -10.29 12.34 -0.28
CA TYR A 38 -9.83 13.68 -0.65
C TYR A 38 -10.90 14.52 -1.38
N LEU A 39 -11.72 13.90 -2.22
CA LEU A 39 -12.78 14.58 -2.99
C LEU A 39 -14.20 14.26 -2.52
N ASP A 40 -14.38 13.44 -1.47
CA ASP A 40 -15.71 12.95 -1.07
C ASP A 40 -16.67 14.09 -0.72
N LYS A 41 -16.20 15.06 0.08
CA LYS A 41 -17.00 16.22 0.45
C LYS A 41 -17.35 17.08 -0.77
N THR A 42 -16.36 17.37 -1.60
CA THR A 42 -16.53 18.23 -2.78
C THR A 42 -17.49 17.60 -3.79
N VAL A 43 -17.34 16.30 -4.07
CA VAL A 43 -18.28 15.59 -4.95
C VAL A 43 -19.66 15.51 -4.31
N GLY A 44 -19.77 15.18 -3.02
CA GLY A 44 -21.06 15.12 -2.33
C GLY A 44 -21.85 16.43 -2.39
N GLN A 45 -21.16 17.58 -2.28
CA GLN A 45 -21.76 18.90 -2.47
C GLN A 45 -22.14 19.16 -3.93
N ALA A 46 -21.28 18.80 -4.89
CA ALA A 46 -21.52 19.00 -6.31
C ALA A 46 -22.64 18.11 -6.88
N THR A 47 -22.93 16.99 -6.23
CA THR A 47 -24.00 16.04 -6.57
C THR A 47 -25.20 16.11 -5.63
N ALA A 48 -25.29 17.15 -4.78
CA ALA A 48 -26.36 17.28 -3.80
C ALA A 48 -27.74 17.39 -4.47
N SER A 49 -28.78 16.96 -3.76
CA SER A 49 -30.18 17.13 -4.15
C SER A 49 -30.93 17.86 -3.03
N PRO A 50 -31.47 19.08 -3.26
CA PRO A 50 -31.44 19.82 -4.53
C PRO A 50 -30.02 20.33 -4.91
N PRO A 51 -29.71 20.49 -6.20
CA PRO A 51 -28.39 20.92 -6.64
C PRO A 51 -28.13 22.39 -6.31
N ILE A 52 -27.01 22.67 -5.64
CA ILE A 52 -26.56 24.02 -5.25
C ILE A 52 -25.92 24.81 -6.40
N TRP A 53 -25.54 24.13 -7.48
CA TRP A 53 -24.90 24.68 -8.66
C TRP A 53 -25.47 23.94 -9.88
N THR A 54 -25.92 24.65 -10.93
CA THR A 54 -26.59 24.07 -12.11
C THR A 54 -26.08 24.64 -13.44
N GLY A 55 -26.40 23.97 -14.55
CA GLY A 55 -26.04 24.37 -15.92
C GLY A 55 -25.05 23.45 -16.65
N PRO A 56 -24.71 23.72 -17.92
CA PRO A 56 -23.80 22.86 -18.69
C PRO A 56 -22.40 22.74 -18.08
N TYR A 57 -21.84 23.87 -17.64
CA TYR A 57 -20.52 23.89 -16.98
C TYR A 57 -20.54 23.17 -15.63
N ALA A 58 -21.65 23.27 -14.88
CA ALA A 58 -21.87 22.46 -13.68
C ALA A 58 -21.68 20.98 -13.95
N THR A 59 -22.40 20.52 -14.95
CA THR A 59 -22.52 19.11 -15.29
C THR A 59 -21.14 18.57 -15.67
N ALA A 60 -20.41 19.28 -16.55
CA ALA A 60 -19.06 18.90 -16.95
C ALA A 60 -18.06 18.90 -15.79
N THR A 61 -18.14 19.90 -14.91
CA THR A 61 -17.24 20.00 -13.74
C THR A 61 -17.52 18.89 -12.74
N THR A 62 -18.79 18.64 -12.41
CA THR A 62 -19.20 17.56 -11.51
C THR A 62 -18.77 16.20 -12.06
N GLN A 63 -18.96 15.94 -13.35
CA GLN A 63 -18.49 14.71 -14.00
C GLN A 63 -16.96 14.54 -13.86
N THR A 64 -16.19 15.60 -14.08
CA THR A 64 -14.73 15.58 -13.93
C THR A 64 -14.33 15.31 -12.48
N LEU A 65 -14.98 15.94 -11.51
CA LEU A 65 -14.73 15.72 -10.08
C LEU A 65 -15.04 14.28 -9.66
N THR A 66 -16.18 13.74 -10.10
CA THR A 66 -16.54 12.34 -9.85
C THR A 66 -15.55 11.36 -10.47
N ALA A 67 -15.09 11.61 -11.71
CA ALA A 67 -14.08 10.77 -12.35
C ALA A 67 -12.75 10.78 -11.57
N ARG A 68 -12.30 11.96 -11.12
CA ARG A 68 -11.10 12.10 -10.29
C ARG A 68 -11.25 11.41 -8.94
N GLN A 69 -12.39 11.57 -8.26
CA GLN A 69 -12.66 10.89 -6.99
C GLN A 69 -12.55 9.37 -7.13
N ARG A 70 -13.13 8.79 -8.19
CA ARG A 70 -13.01 7.35 -8.47
C ARG A 70 -11.57 6.91 -8.71
N SER A 71 -10.79 7.72 -9.42
CA SER A 71 -9.36 7.44 -9.66
C SER A 71 -8.57 7.44 -8.34
N LEU A 72 -8.76 8.47 -7.51
CA LEU A 72 -8.15 8.56 -6.18
C LEU A 72 -8.53 7.37 -5.29
N GLY A 73 -9.81 7.01 -5.26
CA GLY A 73 -10.31 5.86 -4.52
C GLY A 73 -9.77 4.52 -5.05
N THR A 74 -9.41 4.42 -6.33
CA THR A 74 -8.75 3.24 -6.89
C THR A 74 -7.30 3.16 -6.44
N MET A 75 -6.53 4.24 -6.58
CA MET A 75 -5.15 4.31 -6.10
C MET A 75 -5.05 4.01 -4.59
N ALA A 76 -5.98 4.52 -3.78
CA ALA A 76 -6.02 4.23 -2.35
C ALA A 76 -6.25 2.73 -2.08
N ARG A 77 -7.15 2.08 -2.82
CA ARG A 77 -7.40 0.62 -2.69
C ARG A 77 -6.20 -0.20 -3.14
N ASP A 78 -5.55 0.18 -4.24
CA ASP A 78 -4.37 -0.52 -4.74
C ASP A 78 -3.22 -0.45 -3.74
N LEU A 79 -2.98 0.73 -3.14
CA LEU A 79 -2.02 0.90 -2.06
C LEU A 79 -2.34 0.03 -0.84
N LEU A 80 -3.62 -0.09 -0.46
CA LEU A 80 -4.03 -0.97 0.65
C LEU A 80 -3.83 -2.46 0.31
N ALA A 81 -3.99 -2.85 -0.96
CA ALA A 81 -3.66 -4.21 -1.39
C ALA A 81 -2.15 -4.48 -1.33
N ASP A 82 -1.31 -3.50 -1.70
CA ASP A 82 0.14 -3.57 -1.54
C ASP A 82 0.57 -3.66 -0.07
N VAL A 83 -0.07 -2.89 0.81
CA VAL A 83 0.15 -2.97 2.27
C VAL A 83 -0.03 -4.40 2.76
N ALA A 84 -1.13 -5.06 2.41
CA ALA A 84 -1.40 -6.44 2.84
C ALA A 84 -0.33 -7.42 2.32
N ARG A 85 0.12 -7.25 1.08
CA ARG A 85 1.21 -8.06 0.50
C ARG A 85 2.53 -7.87 1.23
N TRP A 86 2.92 -6.62 1.51
CA TRP A 86 4.16 -6.30 2.20
C TRP A 86 4.16 -6.77 3.66
N GLU A 87 3.02 -6.69 4.34
CA GLU A 87 2.88 -7.21 5.71
C GLU A 87 3.00 -8.73 5.77
N ALA A 88 2.35 -9.44 4.83
CA ALA A 88 2.46 -10.89 4.73
C ALA A 88 3.90 -11.33 4.44
N GLU A 89 4.57 -10.66 3.50
CA GLU A 89 5.96 -10.96 3.16
C GLU A 89 6.92 -10.64 4.31
N ALA A 90 6.72 -9.52 5.02
CA ALA A 90 7.50 -9.19 6.21
C ALA A 90 7.37 -10.28 7.29
N GLY A 91 6.16 -10.80 7.52
CA GLY A 91 5.94 -11.92 8.44
C GLY A 91 6.68 -13.19 8.00
N ARG A 92 6.59 -13.54 6.71
CA ARG A 92 7.31 -14.70 6.14
C ARG A 92 8.82 -14.59 6.33
N LEU A 93 9.40 -13.41 6.09
CA LEU A 93 10.83 -13.16 6.24
C LEU A 93 11.30 -13.28 7.69
N GLU A 94 10.49 -12.83 8.65
CA GLU A 94 10.81 -12.98 10.06
C GLU A 94 10.77 -14.43 10.51
N ASP A 95 9.76 -15.19 10.09
CA ASP A 95 9.68 -16.62 10.37
C ASP A 95 10.90 -17.37 9.82
N GLU A 96 11.32 -17.05 8.59
CA GLU A 96 12.53 -17.60 8.00
C GLU A 96 13.79 -17.18 8.75
N ALA A 97 13.88 -15.93 9.21
CA ALA A 97 15.00 -15.46 9.99
C ALA A 97 15.12 -16.19 11.34
N VAL A 98 13.99 -16.44 12.02
CA VAL A 98 13.96 -17.22 13.28
C VAL A 98 14.42 -18.65 13.04
N LYS A 99 13.90 -19.32 12.00
CA LYS A 99 14.30 -20.69 11.63
C LYS A 99 15.78 -20.77 11.26
N GLY A 100 16.28 -19.82 10.47
CA GLY A 100 17.69 -19.74 10.09
C GLY A 100 18.62 -19.55 11.29
N ALA A 101 18.24 -18.66 12.22
CA ALA A 101 19.01 -18.44 13.45
C ALA A 101 19.02 -19.67 14.38
N ALA A 102 17.90 -20.41 14.47
CA ALA A 102 17.85 -21.65 15.24
C ALA A 102 18.75 -22.75 14.63
N LYS A 103 18.76 -22.90 13.30
CA LYS A 103 19.63 -23.85 12.60
C LYS A 103 21.12 -23.52 12.77
N GLN A 104 21.50 -22.24 12.73
CA GLN A 104 22.88 -21.81 12.98
C GLN A 104 23.35 -22.14 14.40
N ARG A 105 22.46 -22.05 15.40
CA ARG A 105 22.77 -22.43 16.79
C ARG A 105 22.89 -23.95 16.98
N ALA A 106 22.14 -24.75 16.22
CA ALA A 106 22.14 -26.21 16.34
C ALA A 106 23.28 -26.91 15.57
N GLY A 107 23.81 -26.30 14.51
CA GLY A 107 24.91 -26.85 13.70
C GLY A 107 26.32 -26.37 14.10
N GLY A 108 26.41 -25.53 15.14
CA GLY A 108 27.67 -25.06 15.71
C GLY A 108 28.03 -25.83 16.99
N SER A 109 28.41 -27.10 16.86
CA SER A 109 29.15 -27.89 17.85
C SER A 109 30.00 -28.92 17.14
#